data_AF-A0A951ALL3-F1
#
_entry.id   AF-A0A951ALL3-F1
#
_cell.length_a   1.000
_cell.length_b   1.000
_cell.length_c   1.000
_cell.angle_alpha   90.00
_cell.angle_beta   90.00
_cell.angle_gamma   90.00
#
_symmetry.space_group_name_H-M   'P 1'
#
loop_
_entity.id
_entity.type
_entity.pdbx_description
1 polymer ?
#
loop_
_entity_poly.entity_id
_entity_poly.type
_entity_poly.pdbx_seq_one_letter_code
_entity_poly.pdbx_strand_id
1 'polypeptide(L)' 'MGLWSLLLLVPFVALLWVPFYNSTDPVLFGFPFFYWYQFLWVPITSF' A
#
# COMPACT_ATOMS: atom_id res chain seq x y z
N MET A 1 6.64 -5.42 23.36
CA MET A 1 5.89 -5.14 22.12
C MET A 1 4.44 -5.51 22.37
N GLY A 2 3.51 -4.55 22.26
CA GLY A 2 2.08 -4.81 22.48
C GLY A 2 1.40 -5.34 21.21
N LEU A 3 0.15 -5.78 21.32
CA LEU A 3 -0.63 -6.31 20.18
C LEU A 3 -0.71 -5.32 19.01
N TRP A 4 -0.67 -4.02 19.29
CA TRP A 4 -0.67 -2.91 18.34
C TRP A 4 0.45 -2.98 17.29
N SER A 5 1.60 -3.59 17.63
CA SER A 5 2.71 -3.77 16.68
C SER A 5 2.34 -4.66 15.50
N LEU A 6 1.30 -5.49 15.62
CA LEU A 6 0.80 -6.33 14.53
C LEU A 6 0.11 -5.52 13.42
N LEU A 7 -0.35 -4.29 13.70
CA LEU A 7 -0.97 -3.42 12.68
C LEU A 7 0.03 -3.05 11.57
N LEU A 8 1.33 -3.03 11.89
CA LEU A 8 2.39 -2.77 10.91
C LEU A 8 2.59 -3.94 9.92
N LEU A 9 2.06 -5.12 10.20
CA LEU A 9 2.09 -6.24 9.25
C LEU A 9 1.15 -5.99 8.06
N VAL A 10 0.11 -5.18 8.22
CA VAL A 10 -0.86 -4.88 7.17
C VAL A 10 -0.21 -4.23 5.94
N PRO A 11 0.49 -3.07 6.05
CA PRO A 11 1.20 -2.48 4.92
C PRO A 11 2.31 -3.41 4.40
N PHE A 12 2.95 -4.18 5.28
CA PHE A 12 4.00 -5.12 4.90
C PHE A 12 3.49 -6.25 3.98
N VAL A 13 2.38 -6.88 4.34
CA VAL A 13 1.75 -7.94 3.53
C VAL A 13 1.14 -7.36 2.25
N ALA A 14 0.49 -6.19 2.34
CA ALA A 14 -0.10 -5.53 1.18
C ALA A 14 0.96 -5.15 0.12
N LEU A 15 2.13 -4.69 0.54
CA LEU A 15 3.26 -4.37 -0.35
C LEU A 15 4.06 -5.60 -0.80
N LEU A 16 3.92 -6.77 -0.15
CA LEU A 16 4.54 -8.01 -0.63
C LEU A 16 3.70 -8.71 -1.70
N TRP A 17 2.41 -8.39 -1.81
CA TRP A 17 1.52 -8.97 -2.80
C TRP A 17 1.69 -8.32 -4.18
N VAL A 18 2.89 -8.45 -4.76
CA VAL A 18 3.28 -7.84 -6.04
C VAL A 18 2.24 -8.02 -7.16
N PRO A 19 1.69 -9.23 -7.44
CA PRO A 19 0.72 -9.37 -8.54
C PRO A 19 -0.61 -8.63 -8.31
N PHE A 20 -0.90 -8.16 -7.09
CA PHE A 20 -2.11 -7.41 -6.80
C PHE A 20 -2.01 -5.97 -7.29
N TYR A 21 -0.90 -5.28 -6.99
CA TYR A 21 -0.73 -3.85 -7.30
C TYR A 21 0.22 -3.58 -8.47
N ASN A 22 0.89 -4.60 -9.02
CA ASN A 22 1.71 -4.49 -10.22
C ASN A 22 0.86 -4.45 -11.50
N SER A 23 0.01 -3.43 -11.58
CA SER A 23 -0.76 -3.09 -12.77
C SER A 23 -0.63 -1.59 -13.03
N THR A 24 -0.76 -1.21 -14.29
CA THR A 24 -0.83 0.19 -14.70
C THR A 24 -2.21 0.77 -14.42
N ASP A 25 -3.24 -0.08 -14.51
CA ASP A 25 -4.63 0.30 -14.40
C ASP A 25 -5.20 -0.13 -13.05
N PRO A 26 -6.06 0.71 -12.44
CA PRO A 26 -6.57 1.98 -12.98
C PRO A 26 -5.60 3.16 -12.80
N VAL A 27 -5.57 4.02 -13.82
CA VAL A 27 -4.81 5.28 -13.76
C VAL A 27 -5.64 6.36 -13.06
N LEU A 28 -5.12 6.94 -11.98
CA LEU A 28 -5.75 8.05 -11.26
C LEU A 28 -4.96 9.34 -11.48
N PHE A 29 -5.60 10.38 -12.04
CA PHE A 29 -4.95 11.68 -12.30
C PHE A 29 -3.65 11.58 -13.14
N GLY A 30 -3.52 10.56 -14.00
CA GLY A 30 -2.30 10.29 -14.76
C GLY A 30 -1.25 9.43 -14.03
N PHE A 31 -1.50 9.05 -12.78
CA PHE A 31 -0.66 8.12 -12.01
C PHE A 31 -1.13 6.68 -12.19
N PRO A 32 -0.25 5.75 -12.62
CA PRO A 32 -0.57 4.33 -12.69
C PRO A 32 -0.83 3.70 -11.31
N PHE A 33 -1.59 2.61 -11.30
CA PHE A 33 -1.99 1.90 -10.07
C PHE A 33 -0.84 1.53 -9.14
N PHE A 34 0.23 0.98 -9.69
CA PHE A 34 1.46 0.67 -8.95
C PHE A 34 1.94 1.82 -8.05
N TYR A 35 1.90 3.07 -8.55
CA TYR A 35 2.45 4.22 -7.83
C TYR A 35 1.47 4.78 -6.80
N TRP A 36 0.23 5.07 -7.19
CA TRP A 36 -0.70 5.70 -6.26
C TRP A 36 -1.11 4.76 -5.13
N TYR A 37 -1.13 3.44 -5.37
CA TYR A 37 -1.39 2.46 -4.32
C TYR A 37 -0.32 2.51 -3.22
N GLN A 38 0.96 2.66 -3.57
CA GLN A 38 2.04 2.82 -2.59
C GLN A 38 1.92 4.14 -1.82
N PHE A 39 1.59 5.24 -2.50
CA PHE A 39 1.39 6.53 -1.84
C PHE A 39 0.19 6.56 -0.90
N LEU A 40 -0.87 5.78 -1.19
CA LEU A 40 -2.03 5.64 -0.31
C LEU A 40 -1.67 5.04 1.06
N TRP A 41 -0.62 4.22 1.13
CA TRP A 41 -0.13 3.68 2.41
C TRP A 41 0.54 4.74 3.30
N VAL A 42 1.08 5.83 2.75
CA VAL A 42 1.75 6.88 3.53
C VAL A 42 0.81 7.49 4.58
N PRO A 43 -0.35 8.09 4.23
CA PRO A 43 -1.26 8.62 5.25
C PRO A 43 -1.80 7.51 6.15
N ILE A 44 -2.02 6.28 5.64
CA ILE A 44 -2.54 5.16 6.45
C ILE A 44 -1.58 4.76 7.57
N THR A 45 -0.26 4.81 7.33
CA THR A 45 0.75 4.42 8.32
C THR A 45 1.28 5.59 9.14
N SER A 46 0.91 6.82 8.82
CA SER A 46 1.46 8.03 9.46
C SER A 46 0.66 8.49 10.70
N PHE A 47 -0.47 7.84 11.00
CA PHE A 47 -1.29 8.08 12.20
C PHE A 47 -1.05 6.98 13.24
#